data_AF-A0A535V3M1-F1
#
_entry.id   AF-A0A535V3M1-F1
#
_cell.length_a   1.000
_cell.length_b   1.000
_cell.length_c   1.000
_cell.angle_alpha   90.00
_cell.angle_beta   90.00
_cell.angle_gamma   90.00
#
_symmetry.space_group_name_H-M   'P 1'
#
loop_
_entity.id
_entity.type
_entity.pdbx_description
1 polymer ?
#
loop_
_entity_poly.entity_id
_entity_poly.type
_entity_poly.pdbx_seq_one_letter_code
_entity_poly.pdbx_strand_id
1 'polypeptide(L)'
;VIFLFSAGHQTTRDSLGVGLLGMLQPRDPYAALVRDPSLAAAAAEECLRWGSVVTLSIEQAQAHVDLSGASLSPGDDVWIVLPAANRDPARFPDPDVFRLDRPPDQRHLSFSAGPHHCLGAALGRLELTVLLEVLGRRLPGAELADQELEWRDTVFFRGVRSLRIAPRG
;
A
#
# COMPACT_ATOMS: atom_id res chain seq x y z
N VAL A 1 -0.26 -22.30 10.45
CA VAL A 1 -1.25 -22.14 9.37
C VAL A 1 -2.15 -20.92 9.58
N ILE A 2 -2.67 -20.66 10.79
CA ILE A 2 -3.56 -19.52 11.09
C ILE A 2 -2.98 -18.16 10.65
N PHE A 3 -1.71 -17.88 10.97
CA PHE A 3 -1.07 -16.62 10.57
C PHE A 3 -0.90 -16.45 9.06
N LEU A 4 -0.56 -17.51 8.32
CA LEU A 4 -0.44 -17.46 6.86
C LEU A 4 -1.78 -17.14 6.20
N PHE A 5 -2.87 -17.74 6.70
CA PHE A 5 -4.21 -17.48 6.19
C PHE A 5 -4.65 -16.04 6.45
N SER A 6 -4.51 -15.56 7.69
CA SER A 6 -4.92 -14.20 8.06
C SER A 6 -4.07 -13.12 7.39
N ALA A 7 -2.74 -13.23 7.49
CA ALA A 7 -1.81 -12.23 6.97
C ALA A 7 -1.80 -12.20 5.43
N GLY A 8 -1.93 -13.36 4.77
CA GLY A 8 -1.87 -13.47 3.32
C GLY A 8 -3.13 -12.96 2.61
N HIS A 9 -4.31 -13.13 3.19
CA HIS A 9 -5.55 -12.73 2.52
C HIS A 9 -5.97 -11.28 2.84
N GLN A 10 -5.91 -10.87 4.12
CA GLN A 10 -6.47 -9.58 4.53
C GLN A 10 -5.69 -8.39 3.93
N THR A 11 -4.36 -8.44 3.99
CA THR A 11 -3.51 -7.33 3.56
C THR A 11 -3.54 -7.12 2.04
N THR A 12 -3.55 -8.19 1.24
CA THR A 12 -3.70 -8.09 -0.22
C THR A 12 -5.04 -7.46 -0.59
N ARG A 13 -6.16 -7.94 -0.01
CA ARG A 13 -7.49 -7.40 -0.28
C ARG A 13 -7.58 -5.92 0.06
N ASP A 14 -7.11 -5.54 1.24
CA ASP A 14 -7.15 -4.15 1.69
C ASP A 14 -6.25 -3.27 0.80
N SER A 15 -5.10 -3.79 0.34
CA SER A 15 -4.18 -3.06 -0.56
C SER A 15 -4.81 -2.79 -1.91
N LEU A 16 -5.56 -3.75 -2.47
CA LEU A 16 -6.32 -3.53 -3.69
C LEU A 16 -7.38 -2.44 -3.49
N GLY A 17 -8.16 -2.51 -2.41
CA GLY A 17 -9.22 -1.53 -2.15
C GLY A 17 -8.69 -0.11 -1.99
N VAL A 18 -7.68 0.10 -1.14
CA VAL A 18 -7.07 1.42 -0.96
C VAL A 18 -6.31 1.87 -2.21
N GLY A 19 -5.69 0.95 -2.94
CA GLY A 19 -5.04 1.21 -4.22
C GLY A 19 -6.01 1.75 -5.27
N LEU A 20 -7.14 1.07 -5.48
CA LEU A 20 -8.20 1.50 -6.40
C LEU A 20 -8.78 2.86 -6.02
N LEU A 21 -8.94 3.12 -4.71
CA LEU A 21 -9.36 4.44 -4.24
C LEU A 21 -8.39 5.55 -4.69
N GLY A 22 -7.08 5.28 -4.70
CA GLY A 22 -6.06 6.22 -5.19
C GLY A 22 -6.03 6.33 -6.73
N MET A 23 -6.25 5.22 -7.44
CA MET A 23 -6.22 5.17 -8.90
C MET A 23 -7.44 5.81 -9.57
N LEU A 24 -8.60 5.78 -8.92
CA LEU A 24 -9.86 6.32 -9.44
C LEU A 24 -10.11 7.79 -9.02
N GLN A 25 -9.06 8.49 -8.60
CA GLN A 25 -9.07 9.94 -8.29
C GLN A 25 -9.03 10.81 -9.56
N PRO A 26 -9.30 12.12 -9.49
CA PRO A 26 -9.40 13.01 -10.67
C PRO A 26 -8.19 13.07 -11.62
N ARG A 27 -6.98 12.71 -11.17
CA ARG A 27 -5.79 12.58 -12.04
C ARG A 27 -5.77 11.29 -12.87
N ASP A 28 -6.69 10.39 -12.57
CA ASP A 28 -7.01 9.12 -13.24
C ASP A 28 -5.80 8.26 -13.65
N PRO A 29 -4.94 7.83 -12.69
CA PRO A 29 -3.96 6.78 -12.94
C PRO A 29 -4.58 5.50 -13.53
N TYR A 30 -5.85 5.24 -13.25
CA TYR A 30 -6.57 4.09 -13.78
C TYR A 30 -6.70 4.17 -15.31
N ALA A 31 -7.05 5.32 -15.89
CA ALA A 31 -7.08 5.50 -17.35
C ALA A 31 -5.72 5.28 -18.03
N ALA A 32 -4.60 5.53 -17.34
CA ALA A 32 -3.28 5.17 -17.85
C ALA A 32 -3.10 3.64 -17.90
N LEU A 33 -3.47 2.93 -16.83
CA LEU A 33 -3.44 1.47 -16.79
C LEU A 33 -4.37 0.81 -17.82
N VAL A 34 -5.54 1.41 -18.08
CA VAL A 34 -6.48 0.94 -19.11
C VAL A 34 -5.87 1.03 -20.51
N ARG A 35 -5.17 2.14 -20.80
CA ARG A 35 -4.48 2.35 -22.09
C ARG A 35 -3.27 1.43 -22.25
N ASP A 36 -2.57 1.14 -21.16
CA ASP A 36 -1.40 0.28 -21.16
C ASP A 36 -1.40 -0.67 -19.95
N PRO A 37 -1.94 -1.89 -20.11
CA PRO A 37 -1.96 -2.90 -19.05
C PRO A 37 -0.56 -3.35 -18.59
N SER A 38 0.51 -3.07 -19.35
CA SER A 38 1.87 -3.39 -18.92
C SER A 38 2.31 -2.58 -17.69
N LEU A 39 1.61 -1.48 -17.38
CA LEU A 39 1.81 -0.67 -16.18
C LEU A 39 1.31 -1.35 -14.90
N ALA A 40 0.67 -2.52 -14.97
CA ALA A 40 0.07 -3.18 -13.81
C ALA A 40 1.07 -3.45 -12.67
N ALA A 41 2.32 -3.81 -12.98
CA ALA A 41 3.34 -4.05 -11.97
C ALA A 41 3.75 -2.74 -11.25
N ALA A 42 3.89 -1.64 -12.01
CA ALA A 42 4.17 -0.33 -11.43
C ALA A 42 2.98 0.18 -10.60
N ALA A 43 1.75 -0.08 -11.06
CA ALA A 43 0.53 0.22 -10.31
C ALA A 43 0.46 -0.57 -9.00
N ALA A 44 0.87 -1.84 -8.98
CA ALA A 44 0.92 -2.64 -7.77
C ALA A 44 1.89 -2.04 -6.73
N GLU A 45 3.11 -1.64 -7.12
CA GLU A 45 4.05 -0.99 -6.20
C GLU A 45 3.53 0.37 -5.70
N GLU A 46 2.88 1.17 -6.56
CA GLU A 46 2.30 2.45 -6.13
C GLU A 46 1.09 2.26 -5.22
N CYS A 47 0.25 1.25 -5.45
CA CYS A 47 -0.81 0.84 -4.52
C CYS A 47 -0.24 0.51 -3.14
N LEU A 48 0.85 -0.26 -3.10
CA LEU A 48 1.50 -0.66 -1.85
C LEU A 48 2.13 0.55 -1.14
N ARG A 49 2.81 1.44 -1.85
CA ARG A 49 3.42 2.65 -1.28
C ARG A 49 2.35 3.63 -0.81
N TRP A 50 1.47 4.07 -1.71
CA TRP A 50 0.48 5.10 -1.44
C TRP A 50 -0.58 4.61 -0.46
N GLY A 51 -1.03 3.37 -0.60
CA GLY A 51 -2.12 2.76 0.16
C GLY A 51 -1.70 1.93 1.37
N SER A 52 -0.41 1.95 1.76
CA SER A 52 0.20 1.12 2.82
C SER A 52 -0.78 0.69 3.91
N VAL A 53 -1.21 -0.56 3.82
CA VAL A 53 -2.29 -1.08 4.68
C VAL A 53 -1.79 -1.53 6.03
N VAL A 54 -0.52 -1.92 6.15
CA VAL A 54 0.11 -2.07 7.45
C VAL A 54 0.59 -0.69 7.87
N THR A 55 0.09 -0.22 9.00
CA THR A 55 0.29 1.16 9.46
C THR A 55 1.45 1.29 10.43
N LEU A 56 1.71 0.24 11.22
CA LEU A 56 2.66 0.25 12.32
C LEU A 56 3.48 -1.03 12.37
N SER A 57 4.75 -0.87 12.69
CA SER A 57 5.66 -1.91 13.18
C SER A 57 6.26 -1.39 14.49
N ILE A 58 6.40 -2.26 15.48
CA ILE A 58 6.93 -1.91 16.80
C ILE A 58 8.17 -2.75 17.02
N GLU A 59 9.28 -2.10 17.31
CA GLU A 59 10.55 -2.71 17.66
C GLU A 59 10.95 -2.28 19.06
N GLN A 60 11.71 -3.09 19.80
CA GLN A 60 12.15 -2.74 21.15
C GLN A 60 13.68 -2.63 21.19
N ALA A 61 14.19 -1.52 21.71
CA ALA A 61 15.62 -1.32 21.88
C ALA A 61 16.19 -2.39 22.82
N GLN A 62 17.19 -3.14 22.35
CA GLN A 62 17.86 -4.20 23.12
C GLN A 62 19.11 -3.69 23.86
N ALA A 63 19.60 -2.52 23.46
CA ALA A 63 20.75 -1.83 24.03
C ALA A 63 20.51 -0.32 23.93
N HIS A 64 21.37 0.47 24.56
CA HIS A 64 21.37 1.92 24.35
C HIS A 64 21.64 2.25 22.88
N VAL A 65 20.79 3.07 22.26
CA VAL A 65 20.90 3.48 20.85
C VAL A 65 20.56 4.95 20.70
N ASP A 66 21.44 5.71 20.04
CA ASP A 66 21.13 7.07 19.59
C ASP A 66 20.63 7.01 18.14
N LEU A 67 19.36 7.40 17.92
CA LEU A 67 18.68 7.35 16.62
C LEU A 67 18.01 8.69 16.31
N SER A 68 18.41 9.33 15.22
CA SER A 68 17.79 10.57 14.73
C SER A 68 17.65 11.68 15.80
N GLY A 69 18.63 11.78 16.70
CA GLY A 69 18.63 12.76 17.79
C GLY A 69 17.85 12.34 19.05
N ALA A 70 17.25 11.15 19.06
CA ALA A 70 16.67 10.53 20.25
C ALA A 70 17.65 9.52 20.86
N SER A 71 17.73 9.47 22.19
CA SER A 71 18.49 8.47 22.94
C SER A 71 17.52 7.45 23.53
N LEU A 72 17.67 6.18 23.14
CA LEU A 72 16.81 5.06 23.53
C LEU A 72 17.53 4.19 24.53
N SER A 73 16.84 3.83 25.61
CA SER A 73 17.30 2.86 26.61
C SER A 73 16.85 1.44 26.26
N PRO A 74 17.55 0.40 26.76
CA PRO A 74 17.06 -0.97 26.64
C PRO A 74 15.64 -1.08 27.24
N GLY A 75 14.69 -1.60 26.46
CA GLY A 75 13.28 -1.67 26.87
C GLY A 75 12.38 -0.63 26.21
N ASP A 76 12.92 0.44 25.62
CA ASP A 76 12.10 1.44 24.95
C ASP A 76 11.51 0.89 23.64
N ASP A 77 10.21 1.13 23.44
CA ASP A 77 9.51 0.81 22.20
C ASP A 77 9.73 1.89 21.15
N VAL A 78 10.06 1.46 19.93
CA VAL A 78 10.20 2.29 18.74
C VAL A 78 9.03 1.99 17.81
N TRP A 79 8.16 2.97 17.64
CA TRP A 79 6.98 2.88 16.80
C TRP A 79 7.27 3.39 15.40
N ILE A 80 7.24 2.49 14.42
CA ILE A 80 7.56 2.78 13.03
C ILE A 80 6.26 2.95 12.24
N VAL A 81 5.96 4.19 11.85
CA VAL A 81 4.76 4.52 11.05
C VAL A 81 5.07 4.32 9.56
N LEU A 82 4.82 3.12 9.06
CA LEU A 82 5.16 2.73 7.67
C LEU A 82 4.51 3.64 6.60
N PRO A 83 3.23 4.04 6.72
CA PRO A 83 2.62 4.96 5.75
C PRO A 83 3.31 6.33 5.73
N ALA A 84 3.80 6.82 6.87
CA ALA A 84 4.51 8.09 6.93
C ALA A 84 5.86 7.99 6.20
N ALA A 85 6.61 6.91 6.42
CA ALA A 85 7.85 6.65 5.68
C ALA A 85 7.61 6.52 4.17
N ASN A 86 6.50 5.88 3.78
CA ASN A 86 6.09 5.75 2.37
C ASN A 86 5.60 7.07 1.74
N ARG A 87 5.36 8.10 2.55
CA ARG A 87 4.96 9.45 2.15
C ARG A 87 6.03 10.50 2.46
N ASP A 88 7.25 10.09 2.82
CA ASP A 88 8.33 11.01 3.14
C ASP A 88 8.79 11.76 1.87
N PRO A 89 8.66 13.10 1.79
CA PRO A 89 9.08 13.88 0.63
C PRO A 89 10.59 13.83 0.36
N ALA A 90 11.41 13.52 1.37
CA ALA A 90 12.85 13.32 1.18
C ALA A 90 13.16 12.07 0.32
N ARG A 91 12.24 11.10 0.29
CA ARG A 91 12.37 9.87 -0.49
C ARG A 91 11.46 9.84 -1.72
N PHE A 92 10.25 10.36 -1.59
CA PHE A 92 9.20 10.33 -2.61
C PHE A 92 8.72 11.75 -2.92
N PRO A 93 9.24 12.39 -3.98
CA PRO A 93 8.69 13.66 -4.45
C PRO A 93 7.19 13.54 -4.77
N ASP A 94 6.43 14.59 -4.46
CA ASP A 94 4.96 14.60 -4.51
C ASP A 94 4.34 13.35 -3.88
N PRO A 95 4.59 13.09 -2.58
CA PRO A 95 4.32 11.78 -1.97
C PRO A 95 2.83 11.42 -1.94
N ASP A 96 1.96 12.44 -1.89
CA ASP A 96 0.51 12.28 -1.84
C ASP A 96 -0.15 12.05 -3.21
N VAL A 97 0.60 12.28 -4.29
CA VAL A 97 0.13 12.01 -5.64
C VAL A 97 0.30 10.53 -5.94
N PHE A 98 -0.78 9.87 -6.33
CA PHE A 98 -0.72 8.51 -6.89
C PHE A 98 -0.24 8.60 -8.34
N ARG A 99 0.89 7.97 -8.68
CA ARG A 99 1.44 7.98 -10.04
C ARG A 99 2.20 6.69 -10.39
N LEU A 100 2.05 6.25 -11.63
CA LEU A 100 2.57 4.95 -12.13
C LEU A 100 4.00 5.01 -12.67
N ASP A 101 4.57 6.21 -12.78
CA ASP A 101 5.87 6.48 -13.39
C ASP A 101 6.94 6.84 -12.34
N ARG A 102 6.77 6.38 -11.09
CA ARG A 102 7.81 6.52 -10.07
C ARG A 102 9.06 5.70 -10.46
N PRO A 103 10.27 6.21 -10.19
CA PRO A 103 11.50 5.47 -10.44
C PRO A 103 11.51 4.10 -9.73
N PRO A 104 11.98 3.03 -10.39
CA PRO A 104 11.91 1.66 -9.86
C PRO A 104 12.81 1.42 -8.64
N ASP A 105 13.77 2.30 -8.35
CA ASP A 105 14.66 2.24 -7.19
C ASP A 105 14.02 2.82 -5.92
N GLN A 106 12.86 3.49 -6.03
CA GLN A 106 12.09 4.02 -4.90
C GLN A 106 11.34 2.92 -4.14
N ARG A 107 12.07 2.13 -3.35
CA ARG A 107 11.50 1.09 -2.49
C ARG A 107 10.68 1.67 -1.34
N HIS A 108 9.46 1.18 -1.19
CA HIS A 108 8.57 1.45 -0.06
C HIS A 108 8.75 0.42 1.07
N LEU A 109 8.25 0.72 2.27
CA LEU A 109 8.34 -0.11 3.47
C LEU A 109 7.06 -0.88 3.80
N SER A 110 6.09 -0.96 2.89
CA SER A 110 4.83 -1.71 3.11
C SER A 110 5.00 -3.21 3.37
N PHE A 111 6.17 -3.78 3.05
CA PHE A 111 6.57 -5.15 3.38
C PHE A 111 7.62 -5.23 4.51
N SER A 112 7.83 -4.12 5.22
CA SER A 112 8.94 -3.93 6.16
C SER A 112 10.31 -4.18 5.51
N ALA A 113 11.35 -4.36 6.31
CA ALA A 113 12.72 -4.62 5.88
C ALA A 113 13.44 -5.57 6.85
N GLY A 114 14.62 -6.05 6.45
CA GLY A 114 15.47 -6.87 7.30
C GLY A 114 14.96 -8.30 7.52
N PRO A 115 15.30 -8.93 8.67
CA PRO A 115 14.95 -10.33 8.96
C PRO A 115 13.44 -10.62 8.97
N HIS A 116 12.62 -9.60 9.24
CA HIS A 116 11.17 -9.68 9.25
C HIS A 116 10.52 -9.17 7.96
N HIS A 117 11.30 -9.01 6.88
CA HIS A 117 10.73 -8.68 5.57
C HIS A 117 9.64 -9.69 5.19
N CYS A 118 8.51 -9.17 4.71
CA CYS A 118 7.30 -9.96 4.50
C CYS A 118 7.55 -11.20 3.63
N LEU A 119 7.28 -12.38 4.21
CA LEU A 119 7.40 -13.67 3.52
C LEU A 119 6.47 -13.76 2.29
N GLY A 120 5.31 -13.11 2.36
CA GLY A 120 4.30 -13.10 1.30
C GLY A 120 4.51 -12.04 0.22
N ALA A 121 5.58 -11.24 0.29
CA ALA A 121 5.73 -10.05 -0.56
C ALA A 121 5.71 -10.37 -2.07
N ALA A 122 6.28 -11.50 -2.49
CA ALA A 122 6.26 -11.92 -3.89
C ALA A 122 4.85 -12.29 -4.36
N LEU A 123 4.09 -13.02 -3.52
CA LEU A 123 2.72 -13.41 -3.83
C LEU A 123 1.78 -12.21 -3.85
N GLY A 124 1.83 -11.33 -2.85
CA GLY A 124 0.98 -10.15 -2.80
C GLY A 124 1.20 -9.20 -3.99
N ARG A 125 2.45 -9.04 -4.44
CA ARG A 125 2.77 -8.29 -5.66
C ARG A 125 2.16 -8.93 -6.91
N LEU A 126 2.30 -10.25 -7.04
CA LEU A 126 1.73 -11.01 -8.16
C LEU A 126 0.20 -10.87 -8.19
N GLU A 127 -0.46 -11.06 -7.06
CA GLU A 127 -1.91 -10.95 -6.93
C GLU A 127 -2.39 -9.54 -7.32
N LEU A 128 -1.79 -8.48 -6.75
CA LEU A 128 -2.13 -7.10 -7.09
C LEU A 128 -1.91 -6.81 -8.58
N THR A 129 -0.78 -7.25 -9.13
CA THR A 129 -0.45 -7.04 -10.56
C THR A 129 -1.52 -7.68 -11.44
N VAL A 130 -1.83 -8.97 -11.23
CA VAL A 130 -2.81 -9.69 -12.04
C VAL A 130 -4.21 -9.08 -11.88
N LEU A 131 -4.61 -8.73 -10.66
CA LEU A 131 -5.91 -8.12 -10.40
C LEU A 131 -6.05 -6.78 -11.12
N LEU A 132 -5.05 -5.91 -11.04
CA LEU A 132 -5.04 -4.61 -11.71
C LEU A 132 -5.05 -4.76 -13.24
N GLU A 133 -4.26 -5.68 -13.79
CA GLU A 133 -4.23 -5.98 -15.23
C GLU A 133 -5.59 -6.50 -15.74
N VAL A 134 -6.25 -7.37 -14.97
CA VAL A 134 -7.59 -7.88 -15.30
C VAL A 134 -8.64 -6.78 -15.20
N LEU A 135 -8.60 -5.96 -14.15
CA LEU A 135 -9.53 -4.85 -13.96
C LEU A 135 -9.41 -3.84 -15.10
N GLY A 136 -8.19 -3.39 -15.44
CA GLY A 136 -7.98 -2.42 -16.52
C GLY A 136 -8.49 -2.92 -17.89
N ARG A 137 -8.43 -4.23 -18.14
CA ARG A 137 -8.96 -4.83 -19.38
C ARG A 137 -10.47 -5.07 -19.37
N ARG A 138 -11.03 -5.52 -18.24
CA ARG A 138 -12.43 -5.98 -18.17
C ARG A 138 -13.40 -4.90 -17.69
N LEU A 139 -12.90 -3.88 -17.00
CA LEU A 139 -13.68 -2.76 -16.48
C LEU A 139 -13.02 -1.41 -16.85
N PRO A 140 -12.73 -1.14 -18.13
CA PRO A 140 -11.96 0.04 -18.54
C PRO A 140 -12.59 1.38 -18.16
N GLY A 141 -13.91 1.39 -17.89
CA GLY A 141 -14.64 2.56 -17.41
C GLY A 141 -14.87 2.58 -15.90
N ALA A 142 -14.16 1.81 -15.07
CA ALA A 142 -14.45 1.79 -13.64
C ALA A 142 -14.41 3.22 -13.03
N GLU A 143 -15.41 3.55 -12.22
CA GLU A 143 -15.49 4.77 -11.42
C GLU A 143 -15.95 4.47 -10.00
N LEU A 144 -15.58 5.34 -9.05
CA LEU A 144 -16.03 5.21 -7.66
C LEU A 144 -17.53 5.49 -7.59
N ALA A 145 -18.30 4.53 -7.08
CA ALA A 145 -19.74 4.69 -6.85
C ALA A 145 -20.05 5.20 -5.43
N ASP A 146 -19.16 4.95 -4.47
CA ASP A 146 -19.32 5.43 -3.10
C ASP A 146 -18.83 6.88 -2.96
N GLN A 147 -19.64 7.75 -2.33
CA GLN A 147 -19.25 9.13 -1.99
C GLN A 147 -18.64 9.24 -0.58
N GLU A 148 -19.04 8.34 0.32
CA GLU A 148 -18.52 8.24 1.68
C GLU A 148 -17.96 6.84 1.91
N LEU A 149 -16.80 6.77 2.58
CA LEU A 149 -16.09 5.52 2.83
C LEU A 149 -16.11 5.18 4.31
N GLU A 150 -16.55 3.96 4.61
CA GLU A 150 -16.39 3.40 5.94
C GLU A 150 -15.04 2.70 6.08
N TRP A 151 -14.21 3.20 6.98
CA TRP A 151 -12.92 2.60 7.31
C TRP A 151 -13.07 1.54 8.39
N ARG A 152 -12.18 0.55 8.37
CA ARG A 152 -12.05 -0.41 9.48
C ARG A 152 -11.43 0.31 10.67
N ASP A 153 -11.99 0.06 11.86
CA ASP A 153 -11.49 0.61 13.12
C ASP A 153 -10.40 -0.31 13.69
N THR A 154 -9.19 -0.19 13.14
CA THR A 154 -8.03 -0.99 13.54
C THR A 154 -6.77 -0.14 13.56
N VAL A 155 -5.90 -0.37 14.56
CA VAL A 155 -4.66 0.40 14.73
C VAL A 155 -3.55 -0.04 13.78
N PHE A 156 -3.40 -1.34 13.56
CA PHE A 156 -2.30 -1.93 12.76
C PHE A 156 -2.59 -2.05 11.26
N PHE A 157 -3.86 -1.99 10.90
CA PHE A 157 -4.30 -2.16 9.53
C PHE A 157 -5.18 -0.99 9.09
N ARG A 158 -5.04 -0.60 7.83
CA ARG A 158 -5.87 0.41 7.17
C ARG A 158 -6.52 -0.22 5.95
N GLY A 159 -7.86 -0.22 5.94
CA GLY A 159 -8.65 -0.72 4.82
C GLY A 159 -10.07 -0.20 4.91
N VAL A 160 -10.71 -0.08 3.76
CA VAL A 160 -12.13 0.23 3.66
C VAL A 160 -12.97 -1.03 3.92
N ARG A 161 -14.14 -0.87 4.54
CA ARG A 161 -15.07 -2.00 4.77
C ARG A 161 -15.67 -2.50 3.46
N SER A 162 -15.96 -1.58 2.55
CA SER A 162 -16.44 -1.84 1.19
C SER A 162 -15.95 -0.74 0.26
N LEU A 163 -15.73 -1.09 -1.00
CA LEU A 163 -15.49 -0.12 -2.08
C LEU A 163 -16.36 -0.52 -3.26
N ARG A 164 -17.40 0.26 -3.54
CA ARG A 164 -18.25 0.04 -4.71
C ARG A 164 -17.70 0.83 -5.89
N ILE A 165 -17.57 0.14 -7.02
CA ILE A 165 -17.21 0.72 -8.30
C ILE A 165 -18.30 0.41 -9.31
N ALA A 166 -18.54 1.33 -10.23
CA ALA A 166 -19.49 1.18 -11.33
C ALA A 166 -18.75 1.27 -12.68
N PRO A 167 -19.25 0.63 -13.74
CA PRO A 167 -18.81 0.97 -15.09
C PRO A 167 -19.31 2.37 -15.46
N ARG A 168 -18.43 3.20 -16.01
CA ARG A 168 -18.76 4.49 -16.63
C ARG A 168 -19.74 4.23 -17.76
N GLY A 169 -20.91 4.89 -17.68
CA GLY A 169 -22.01 4.77 -18.63
C GLY A 169 -21.67 5.19 -20.04
#